data_AF-A0A0P4UQL1-F1
#
_entry.id   AF-A0A0P4UQL1-F1
#
_cell.length_a   1.000
_cell.length_b   1.000
_cell.length_c   1.000
_cell.angle_alpha   90.00
_cell.angle_beta   90.00
_cell.angle_gamma   90.00
#
_symmetry.space_group_name_H-M   'P 1'
#
loop_
_entity.id
_entity.type
_entity.pdbx_description
1 polymer ?
#
loop_
_entity_poly.entity_id
_entity_poly.type
_entity_poly.pdbx_seq_one_letter_code
_entity_poly.pdbx_strand_id
1 'polypeptide(L)'
;MTFLVDYNLDGFALIFLGILAKGGWLEFAPVQFVTFRDAGLAMDSSDRTVWRYAQEHQMLILTANRNMKGDDSLEHVMREENTENSLPVLTISTLDRLSETEYRERCAERLIEIAVDLDQYRGVGRLFIP
;
A
#
# COMPACT_ATOMS: atom_id res chain seq x y z
N MET A 1 4.19 1.52 11.48
CA MET A 1 3.32 1.47 10.31
C MET A 1 3.71 0.27 9.46
N THR A 2 2.73 -0.49 8.99
CA THR A 2 2.97 -1.71 8.21
C THR A 2 2.26 -1.60 6.88
N PHE A 3 2.98 -1.86 5.79
CA PHE A 3 2.45 -1.84 4.45
C PHE A 3 2.39 -3.28 3.93
N LEU A 4 1.22 -3.72 3.47
CA LEU A 4 1.09 -4.95 2.71
C LEU A 4 1.42 -4.65 1.25
N VAL A 5 2.61 -5.08 0.81
CA VAL A 5 3.11 -4.86 -0.54
C VAL A 5 2.55 -5.93 -1.46
N ASP A 6 1.79 -5.46 -2.44
CA ASP A 6 1.22 -6.30 -3.47
C ASP A 6 2.32 -6.96 -4.31
N TYR A 7 1.99 -8.10 -4.92
CA TYR A 7 2.96 -8.91 -5.66
C TYR A 7 3.64 -8.13 -6.79
N ASN A 8 2.93 -7.20 -7.43
CA ASN A 8 3.47 -6.38 -8.52
C ASN A 8 4.53 -5.36 -8.06
N LEU A 9 4.70 -5.18 -6.74
CA LEU A 9 5.65 -4.27 -6.12
C LEU A 9 6.66 -4.98 -5.20
N ASP A 10 6.70 -6.31 -5.18
CA ASP A 10 7.55 -7.11 -4.28
C ASP A 10 9.02 -6.64 -4.28
N GLY A 11 9.61 -6.44 -5.46
CA GLY A 11 10.98 -5.94 -5.60
C GLY A 11 11.21 -4.48 -5.16
N PHE A 12 10.16 -3.67 -5.06
CA PHE A 12 10.24 -2.27 -4.64
C PHE A 12 10.16 -2.09 -3.12
N ALA A 13 9.70 -3.09 -2.36
CA ALA A 13 9.65 -3.03 -0.90
C ALA A 13 11.01 -2.67 -0.27
N LEU A 14 12.08 -3.35 -0.71
CA LEU A 14 13.44 -3.08 -0.25
C LEU A 14 13.97 -1.72 -0.71
N ILE A 15 13.58 -1.29 -1.92
CA ILE A 15 13.99 0.01 -2.47
C ILE A 15 13.37 1.15 -1.64
N PHE A 16 12.07 1.07 -1.37
CA PHE A 16 11.39 2.05 -0.51
C PHE A 16 11.98 2.05 0.89
N LEU A 17 12.22 0.89 1.49
CA LEU A 17 12.86 0.81 2.81
C LEU A 17 14.24 1.50 2.81
N GLY A 18 15.04 1.32 1.77
CA GLY A 18 16.34 1.99 1.62
C GLY A 18 16.24 3.51 1.47
N ILE A 19 15.25 4.01 0.72
CA ILE A 19 14.96 5.44 0.60
C ILE A 19 14.59 6.03 1.97
N LEU A 20 13.70 5.36 2.69
CA LEU A 20 13.25 5.78 4.01
C LEU A 20 14.37 5.76 5.05
N ALA A 21 15.23 4.74 5.01
CA ALA A 21 16.42 4.65 5.86
C ALA A 21 17.37 5.81 5.60
N LYS A 22 17.67 6.09 4.31
CA LYS A 22 18.53 7.22 3.91
C LYS A 22 17.94 8.57 4.33
N GLY A 23 16.61 8.71 4.31
CA GLY A 23 15.90 9.89 4.79
C GLY A 23 15.79 10.00 6.31
N GLY A 24 16.28 9.03 7.08
CA GLY A 24 16.22 9.01 8.54
C GLY A 24 14.86 8.63 9.13
N TRP A 25 13.85 8.31 8.30
CA TRP A 25 12.48 8.05 8.75
C TRP A 25 12.36 6.86 9.69
N LEU A 26 13.23 5.85 9.51
CA LEU A 26 13.24 4.65 10.34
C LEU A 26 13.70 4.93 11.79
N GLU A 27 14.35 6.06 12.04
CA GLU A 27 14.73 6.50 13.38
C GLU A 27 13.55 7.12 14.15
N PHE A 28 12.56 7.66 13.42
CA PHE A 28 11.41 8.34 14.00
C PHE A 28 10.18 7.45 14.17
N ALA A 29 9.97 6.49 13.26
CA ALA A 29 8.86 5.57 13.33
C ALA A 29 9.21 4.19 12.75
N PRO A 30 8.73 3.09 13.35
CA PRO A 30 8.92 1.76 12.78
C PRO A 30 8.12 1.65 11.49
N VAL A 31 8.79 1.39 10.37
CA VAL A 31 8.18 1.12 9.07
C VAL A 31 8.50 -0.32 8.67
N GLN A 32 7.46 -1.07 8.32
CA GLN A 32 7.60 -2.44 7.85
C GLN A 32 6.87 -2.61 6.52
N PHE A 33 7.54 -3.24 5.58
CA PHE A 33 6.92 -3.75 4.36
C PHE A 33 6.77 -5.27 4.49
N VAL A 34 5.54 -5.75 4.39
CA VAL A 34 5.17 -7.17 4.43
C VAL A 34 4.76 -7.54 3.01
N THR A 35 5.46 -8.49 2.41
CA THR A 35 5.11 -8.98 1.07
C THR A 35 3.98 -9.99 1.17
N PHE A 36 3.34 -10.31 0.05
CA PHE A 36 2.37 -11.42 0.02
C PHE A 36 2.96 -12.75 0.45
N ARG A 37 4.23 -12.99 0.13
CA ARG A 37 4.95 -14.19 0.57
C ARG A 37 5.06 -14.24 2.08
N ASP A 38 5.40 -13.12 2.71
CA ASP A 38 5.50 -13.03 4.18
C ASP A 38 4.12 -13.22 4.84
N ALA A 39 3.07 -12.71 4.19
CA ALA A 39 1.68 -12.83 4.63
C ALA A 39 1.03 -14.20 4.35
N GLY A 40 1.68 -15.08 3.58
CA GLY A 40 1.10 -16.35 3.11
C GLY A 40 -0.02 -16.20 2.07
N LEU A 41 -0.12 -15.04 1.43
CA LEU A 41 -1.10 -14.76 0.38
C LEU A 41 -0.59 -15.25 -0.98
N ALA A 42 -1.49 -15.82 -1.79
CA ALA A 42 -1.18 -16.19 -3.16
C ALA A 42 -1.05 -14.93 -4.05
N MET A 43 -0.22 -14.99 -5.09
CA MET A 43 -0.01 -13.87 -6.02
C MET A 43 -1.28 -13.45 -6.76
N ASP A 44 -2.23 -14.37 -6.92
CA ASP A 44 -3.53 -14.20 -7.57
C ASP A 44 -4.68 -14.05 -6.56
N SER A 45 -4.37 -13.76 -5.29
CA SER A 45 -5.38 -13.49 -4.26
C SER A 45 -6.30 -12.35 -4.70
N SER A 46 -7.62 -12.60 -4.62
CA SER A 46 -8.66 -11.63 -4.96
C SER A 46 -8.51 -10.32 -4.19
N ASP A 47 -9.03 -9.21 -4.72
CA ASP A 47 -8.96 -7.92 -4.02
C ASP A 47 -9.69 -7.98 -2.68
N ARG A 48 -10.77 -8.76 -2.57
CA ARG A 48 -11.51 -8.96 -1.31
C ARG A 48 -10.68 -9.68 -0.27
N THR A 49 -9.98 -10.75 -0.65
CA THR A 49 -9.08 -11.48 0.24
C THR A 49 -7.97 -10.58 0.76
N VAL A 50 -7.32 -9.84 -0.14
CA VAL A 50 -6.21 -8.95 0.20
C VAL A 50 -6.68 -7.78 1.06
N TRP A 51 -7.82 -7.17 0.72
CA TRP A 51 -8.42 -6.09 1.49
C TRP A 51 -8.74 -6.54 2.92
N ARG A 52 -9.48 -7.64 3.08
CA ARG A 52 -9.85 -8.15 4.42
C ARG A 52 -8.63 -8.49 5.25
N TYR A 53 -7.66 -9.19 4.65
CA TYR A 53 -6.40 -9.52 5.33
C TYR A 53 -5.71 -8.26 5.84
N ALA A 54 -5.54 -7.25 4.98
CA ALA A 54 -4.88 -6.01 5.34
C ALA A 54 -5.62 -5.25 6.45
N GLN A 55 -6.95 -5.15 6.38
CA GLN A 55 -7.75 -4.49 7.41
C GLN A 55 -7.69 -5.23 8.76
N GLU A 56 -7.82 -6.55 8.76
CA GLU A 56 -7.73 -7.39 9.96
C GLU A 56 -6.38 -7.23 10.66
N HIS A 57 -5.29 -7.11 9.88
CA HIS A 57 -3.93 -7.00 10.38
C HIS A 57 -3.42 -5.55 10.51
N GLN A 58 -4.30 -4.56 10.30
CA GLN A 58 -3.97 -3.12 10.37
C GLN A 58 -2.80 -2.71 9.46
N MET A 59 -2.83 -3.19 8.22
CA MET A 59 -1.83 -2.91 7.19
C MET A 59 -2.39 -1.99 6.09
N LEU A 60 -1.56 -1.05 5.64
CA LEU A 60 -1.84 -0.23 4.45
C LEU A 60 -1.51 -1.04 3.19
N ILE A 61 -2.47 -1.24 2.30
CA ILE A 61 -2.17 -1.91 1.02
C ILE A 61 -1.37 -0.96 0.15
N LEU A 62 -0.24 -1.43 -0.39
CA LEU A 62 0.55 -0.73 -1.40
C LEU A 62 0.55 -1.53 -2.70
N THR A 63 -0.05 -0.98 -3.75
CA THR A 63 -0.15 -1.61 -5.07
C THR A 63 0.17 -0.61 -6.18
N ALA A 64 0.43 -1.11 -7.38
CA ALA A 64 0.37 -0.29 -8.61
C ALA A 64 -0.55 -0.90 -9.66
N ASN A 65 -1.19 -2.03 -9.33
CA ASN A 65 -2.02 -2.78 -10.25
C ASN A 65 -2.98 -3.71 -9.51
N ARG A 66 -4.16 -3.19 -9.19
CA ARG A 66 -5.35 -3.96 -8.79
C ARG A 66 -6.61 -3.35 -9.41
N ASN A 67 -6.65 -3.39 -10.73
CA ASN A 67 -7.82 -3.00 -11.51
C ASN A 67 -8.55 -4.25 -12.02
N MET A 68 -8.79 -5.22 -11.14
CA MET A 68 -9.66 -6.35 -11.47
C MET A 68 -11.07 -5.81 -11.77
N LYS A 69 -11.77 -6.45 -12.70
CA LYS A 69 -13.16 -6.13 -13.04
C LYS A 69 -14.08 -7.18 -12.42
N GLY A 70 -15.24 -6.75 -11.92
CA GLY A 70 -16.25 -7.62 -11.31
C GLY A 70 -16.44 -7.38 -9.82
N ASP A 71 -17.17 -8.28 -9.17
CA ASP A 71 -17.66 -8.13 -7.79
C ASP A 71 -16.55 -8.21 -6.72
N ASP A 72 -15.38 -8.71 -7.10
CA ASP A 72 -14.16 -8.72 -6.29
C ASP A 72 -13.13 -7.70 -6.77
N SER A 73 -13.55 -6.65 -7.47
CA SER A 73 -12.69 -5.49 -7.71
C SER A 73 -12.49 -4.70 -6.41
N LEU A 74 -11.32 -4.10 -6.23
CA LEU A 74 -11.06 -3.18 -5.11
C LEU A 74 -12.18 -2.14 -4.93
N GLU A 75 -12.67 -1.56 -6.03
CA GLU A 75 -13.76 -0.57 -6.00
C GLU A 75 -15.05 -1.16 -5.42
N HIS A 76 -15.43 -2.37 -5.84
CA HIS A 76 -16.62 -3.04 -5.33
C HIS A 76 -16.45 -3.42 -3.85
N VAL A 77 -15.30 -3.99 -3.49
CA VAL A 77 -14.97 -4.35 -2.09
C VAL A 77 -15.02 -3.13 -1.19
N MET A 78 -14.40 -2.01 -1.59
CA MET A 78 -14.46 -0.77 -0.80
C MET A 78 -15.89 -0.22 -0.73
N ARG A 79 -16.70 -0.36 -1.78
CA ARG A 79 -18.10 0.09 -1.72
C ARG A 79 -18.92 -0.69 -0.69
N GLU A 80 -18.66 -1.99 -0.54
CA GLU A 80 -19.42 -2.87 0.35
C GLU A 80 -18.88 -2.91 1.78
N GLU A 81 -17.56 -2.90 1.96
CA GLU A 81 -16.91 -3.24 3.22
C GLU A 81 -16.18 -2.06 3.88
N ASN A 82 -15.95 -0.95 3.16
CA ASN A 82 -15.24 0.21 3.72
C ASN A 82 -16.07 0.88 4.83
N THR A 83 -15.40 1.28 5.89
CA THR A 83 -15.97 1.98 7.05
C THR A 83 -15.19 3.24 7.34
N GLU A 84 -15.69 4.10 8.21
CA GLU A 84 -14.98 5.31 8.68
C GLU A 84 -13.62 5.00 9.32
N ASN A 85 -13.39 3.77 9.77
CA ASN A 85 -12.14 3.36 10.41
C ASN A 85 -11.18 2.61 9.46
N SER A 86 -11.63 2.23 8.27
CA SER A 86 -10.88 1.42 7.32
C SER A 86 -9.62 2.13 6.83
N LEU A 87 -8.53 1.39 6.70
CA LEU A 87 -7.27 1.90 6.19
C LEU A 87 -7.34 2.10 4.67
N PRO A 88 -6.75 3.18 4.13
CA PRO A 88 -6.75 3.43 2.70
C PRO A 88 -5.85 2.44 1.95
N VAL A 89 -6.23 2.15 0.71
CA VAL A 89 -5.39 1.49 -0.29
C VAL A 89 -4.54 2.54 -1.00
N LEU A 90 -3.23 2.37 -0.98
CA LEU A 90 -2.27 3.27 -1.64
C LEU A 90 -1.90 2.69 -3.00
N THR A 91 -2.16 3.46 -4.06
CA THR A 91 -1.88 3.06 -5.44
C THR A 91 -0.86 3.97 -6.07
N ILE A 92 0.30 3.41 -6.46
CA ILE A 92 1.28 4.10 -7.30
C ILE A 92 0.68 4.28 -8.70
N SER A 93 0.63 5.52 -9.16
CA SER A 93 -0.15 5.89 -10.35
C SER A 93 0.53 5.49 -11.65
N THR A 94 1.86 5.41 -11.68
CA THR A 94 2.61 5.07 -12.90
C THR A 94 3.77 4.14 -12.58
N LEU A 95 3.51 2.84 -12.65
CA LEU A 95 4.47 1.79 -12.32
C LEU A 95 5.80 1.90 -13.09
N ASP A 96 5.77 2.20 -14.39
CA ASP A 96 6.97 2.29 -15.23
C ASP A 96 7.94 3.39 -14.76
N ARG A 97 7.41 4.45 -14.14
CA ARG A 97 8.19 5.56 -13.60
C ARG A 97 8.87 5.23 -12.28
N LEU A 98 8.56 4.09 -11.67
CA LEU A 98 9.39 3.56 -10.58
C LEU A 98 10.80 3.19 -11.06
N SER A 99 11.15 3.29 -12.35
CA SER A 99 12.54 3.25 -12.80
C SER A 99 13.31 4.57 -12.55
N GLU A 100 12.59 5.69 -12.39
CA GLU A 100 13.12 7.03 -12.13
C GLU A 100 13.37 7.23 -10.63
N THR A 101 14.55 7.69 -10.24
CA THR A 101 14.89 7.89 -8.82
C THR A 101 14.01 8.93 -8.15
N GLU A 102 13.85 10.10 -8.77
CA GLU A 102 13.00 11.19 -8.25
C GLU A 102 11.56 10.73 -8.03
N TYR A 103 11.02 9.94 -8.96
CA TYR A 103 9.67 9.43 -8.84
C TYR A 103 9.51 8.47 -7.66
N ARG A 104 10.42 7.49 -7.52
CA ARG A 104 10.42 6.56 -6.37
C ARG A 104 10.57 7.28 -5.04
N GLU A 105 11.43 8.30 -4.96
CA GLU A 105 11.61 9.08 -3.74
C GLU A 105 10.32 9.79 -3.35
N ARG A 106 9.63 10.43 -4.32
CA ARG A 106 8.31 11.03 -4.08
C ARG A 106 7.23 10.03 -3.67
N CYS A 107 7.26 8.81 -4.23
CA CYS A 107 6.36 7.73 -3.78
C CYS A 107 6.60 7.47 -2.28
N ALA A 108 7.86 7.26 -1.89
CA ALA A 108 8.26 6.91 -0.52
C ALA A 108 7.89 8.01 0.48
N GLU A 109 8.16 9.27 0.14
CA GLU A 109 7.75 10.42 0.96
C GLU A 109 6.24 10.42 1.18
N ARG A 110 5.46 10.22 0.12
CA ARG A 110 4.00 10.21 0.21
C ARG A 110 3.46 9.05 1.04
N LEU A 111 4.12 7.88 1.02
CA LEU A 111 3.77 6.76 1.91
C LEU A 111 3.87 7.16 3.38
N ILE A 112 4.94 7.88 3.75
CA ILE A 112 5.17 8.30 5.14
C ILE A 112 4.21 9.41 5.54
N GLU A 113 4.01 10.42 4.71
CA GLU A 113 3.06 11.50 4.99
C GLU A 113 1.68 10.94 5.32
N ILE A 114 1.19 10.00 4.51
CA ILE A 114 -0.12 9.37 4.72
C ILE A 114 -0.12 8.53 5.99
N ALA A 115 0.94 7.78 6.26
CA ALA A 115 1.00 6.89 7.41
C ALA A 115 1.20 7.62 8.75
N VAL A 116 1.82 8.81 8.74
CA VAL A 116 1.94 9.68 9.91
C VAL A 116 0.61 10.35 10.23
N ASP A 117 -0.09 10.86 9.22
CA ASP A 117 -1.40 11.51 9.35
C ASP A 117 -2.58 10.56 9.06
N LEU A 118 -2.41 9.27 9.39
CA LEU A 118 -3.31 8.19 8.96
C LEU A 118 -4.77 8.42 9.32
N ASP A 119 -5.04 9.05 10.46
CA ASP A 119 -6.40 9.34 10.92
C ASP A 119 -7.16 10.28 9.98
N GLN A 120 -6.47 11.15 9.23
CA GLN A 120 -7.08 12.01 8.21
C GLN A 120 -7.47 11.23 6.93
N TYR A 121 -6.96 10.01 6.78
CA TYR A 121 -7.13 9.19 5.57
C TYR A 121 -7.98 7.94 5.80
N ARG A 122 -8.48 7.71 7.01
CA ARG A 122 -9.38 6.59 7.29
C ARG A 122 -10.69 6.74 6.54
N GLY A 123 -11.22 5.62 6.05
CA GLY A 123 -12.46 5.56 5.29
C GLY A 123 -12.42 6.19 3.91
N VAL A 124 -11.29 6.77 3.46
CA VAL A 124 -11.16 7.37 2.12
C VAL A 124 -11.21 6.32 1.00
N GLY A 125 -10.97 5.05 1.33
CA GLY A 125 -10.98 3.95 0.37
C GLY A 125 -9.65 3.85 -0.36
N ARG A 126 -9.46 4.59 -1.46
CA ARG A 126 -8.26 4.48 -2.32
C ARG A 126 -7.62 5.83 -2.57
N LEU A 127 -6.31 5.89 -2.37
CA LEU A 127 -5.47 7.06 -2.63
C LEU A 127 -4.48 6.73 -3.73
N PHE A 128 -4.42 7.61 -4.73
CA PHE A 128 -3.39 7.57 -5.76
C PHE A 128 -2.22 8.44 -5.31
N ILE A 129 -1.05 7.83 -5.24
CA ILE A 129 0.22 8.51 -5.00
C ILE A 129 0.98 8.54 -6.34
N PRO A 130 1.99 9.42 -6.51
CA PRO A 130 2.96 9.24 -7.59
C PRO A 130 3.33 7.75 -7.63
#